data_AF-A0A0F2NKA6-F1
#
_entry.id   AF-A0A0F2NKA6-F1
#
_cell.length_a   1.000
_cell.length_b   1.000
_cell.length_c   1.000
_cell.angle_alpha   90.00
_cell.angle_beta   90.00
_cell.angle_gamma   90.00
#
_symmetry.space_group_name_H-M   'P 1'
#
loop_
_entity.id
_entity.type
_entity.pdbx_description
1 polymer ?
#
loop_
_entity_poly.entity_id
_entity_poly.type
_entity_poly.pdbx_seq_one_letter_code
_entity_poly.pdbx_strand_id
1 'polypeptide(L)'
;MNYEVIIVSNRPHLSREAQSCLAGLNSRVFDGTNYPSFSKLVNDCITSSEYEEIIICNDKARPTHKSVEKILAMLKDGWGLVALYRFGFFGFKKDLIRKIGFFDERFIGGGYEDNDFIRRLKEADISYYESEEIDYIYLPTSWYYEKNNTARNHFFRKWKEEGNVTTRLLAEEDYKYDIGPLKNINFIKFEKSVLLPYNVRLREMIMQTL
;
A
#
# COMPACT_ATOMS: atom_id res chain seq x y z
N MET A 1 -4.72 4.13 -21.92
CA MET A 1 -5.02 4.15 -20.47
C MET A 1 -3.68 4.26 -19.73
N ASN A 2 -3.59 5.02 -18.64
CA ASN A 2 -2.32 5.26 -17.91
C ASN A 2 -2.22 4.48 -16.57
N TYR A 3 -3.09 3.49 -16.38
CA TYR A 3 -3.21 2.72 -15.15
C TYR A 3 -3.22 1.22 -15.40
N GLU A 4 -2.88 0.44 -14.38
CA GLU A 4 -3.10 -1.01 -14.32
C GLU A 4 -3.65 -1.41 -12.94
N VAL A 5 -4.63 -2.32 -12.93
CA VAL A 5 -5.08 -2.99 -11.70
C VAL A 5 -4.42 -4.37 -11.61
N ILE A 6 -3.64 -4.60 -10.57
CA ILE A 6 -2.92 -5.85 -10.38
C ILE A 6 -3.57 -6.62 -9.23
N ILE A 7 -4.15 -7.77 -9.56
CA ILE A 7 -4.84 -8.64 -8.62
C ILE A 7 -3.81 -9.59 -8.01
N VAL A 8 -3.42 -9.34 -6.77
CA VAL A 8 -2.36 -10.07 -6.08
C VAL A 8 -2.93 -11.17 -5.20
N SER A 9 -2.34 -12.36 -5.27
CA SER A 9 -2.72 -13.46 -4.38
C SER A 9 -1.60 -14.48 -4.21
N ASN A 10 -1.32 -14.88 -2.98
CA ASN A 10 -0.54 -16.09 -2.68
C ASN A 10 -1.41 -17.36 -2.65
N ARG A 11 -2.69 -17.25 -3.05
CA ARG A 11 -3.67 -18.33 -3.22
C ARG A 11 -4.40 -18.11 -4.56
N PRO A 12 -3.72 -18.29 -5.71
CA PRO A 12 -4.24 -17.86 -7.02
C PRO A 12 -5.63 -18.39 -7.38
N HIS A 13 -6.06 -19.52 -6.80
CA HIS A 13 -7.42 -20.05 -6.98
C HIS A 13 -8.52 -19.09 -6.50
N LEU A 14 -8.24 -18.17 -5.58
CA LEU A 14 -9.18 -17.16 -5.07
C LEU A 14 -9.23 -15.88 -5.91
N SER A 15 -8.28 -15.65 -6.82
CA SER A 15 -8.22 -14.40 -7.59
C SER A 15 -9.31 -14.29 -8.68
N ARG A 16 -9.95 -15.40 -9.06
CA ARG A 16 -10.95 -15.44 -10.14
C ARG A 16 -12.13 -14.51 -9.90
N GLU A 17 -12.65 -14.48 -8.67
CA GLU A 17 -13.80 -13.62 -8.36
C GLU A 17 -13.42 -12.14 -8.38
N ALA A 18 -12.27 -11.78 -7.81
CA ALA A 18 -11.74 -10.42 -7.90
C ALA A 18 -11.46 -10.01 -9.36
N GLN A 19 -11.02 -10.96 -10.20
CA GLN A 19 -10.84 -10.73 -11.63
C GLN A 19 -12.16 -10.50 -12.36
N SER A 20 -13.20 -11.26 -12.05
CA SER A 20 -14.54 -11.05 -12.60
C SER A 20 -15.12 -9.67 -12.25
N CYS A 21 -14.85 -9.16 -11.05
CA CYS A 21 -15.25 -7.81 -10.62
C CYS A 21 -14.63 -6.68 -11.48
N LEU A 22 -13.51 -6.96 -12.16
CA LEU A 22 -12.71 -6.00 -12.93
C LEU A 22 -12.73 -6.29 -14.43
N ALA A 23 -13.67 -7.12 -14.89
CA ALA A 23 -13.78 -7.53 -16.29
C ALA A 23 -13.94 -6.32 -17.23
N GLY A 24 -13.05 -6.22 -18.23
CA GLY A 24 -13.05 -5.10 -19.19
C GLY A 24 -12.22 -3.89 -18.75
N LEU A 25 -11.63 -3.90 -17.56
CA LEU A 25 -10.61 -2.93 -17.14
C LEU A 25 -9.21 -3.44 -17.47
N ASN A 26 -8.22 -2.54 -17.52
CA ASN A 26 -6.82 -2.93 -17.66
C ASN A 26 -6.34 -3.60 -16.37
N SER A 27 -6.50 -4.92 -16.30
CA SER A 27 -6.19 -5.69 -15.11
C SER A 27 -5.52 -7.02 -15.43
N ARG A 28 -4.68 -7.49 -14.51
CA ARG A 28 -4.06 -8.81 -14.58
C ARG A 28 -3.94 -9.43 -13.20
N VAL A 29 -3.85 -10.76 -13.17
CA VAL A 29 -3.54 -11.51 -11.95
C VAL A 29 -2.02 -11.63 -11.82
N PHE A 30 -1.51 -11.41 -10.61
CA PHE A 30 -0.13 -11.68 -10.23
C PHE A 30 -0.11 -12.83 -9.22
N ASP A 31 0.54 -13.92 -9.59
CA ASP A 31 0.73 -15.08 -8.72
C ASP A 31 1.83 -14.78 -7.69
N GLY A 32 1.42 -14.60 -6.43
CA GLY A 32 2.28 -14.38 -5.28
C GLY A 32 2.63 -15.66 -4.52
N THR A 33 2.41 -16.84 -5.10
CA THR A 33 2.80 -18.12 -4.47
C THR A 33 4.29 -18.11 -4.12
N ASN A 34 4.63 -18.56 -2.91
CA ASN A 34 5.99 -18.58 -2.37
C ASN A 34 6.67 -17.21 -2.16
N TYR A 35 5.95 -16.10 -2.30
CA TYR A 35 6.51 -14.80 -1.92
C TYR A 35 6.74 -14.73 -0.40
N PRO A 36 7.86 -14.12 0.05
CA PRO A 36 8.22 -14.08 1.47
C PRO A 36 7.39 -13.07 2.28
N SER A 37 6.81 -12.07 1.62
CA SER A 37 6.02 -11.01 2.25
C SER A 37 5.09 -10.34 1.24
N PHE A 38 4.09 -9.64 1.76
CA PHE A 38 3.23 -8.77 0.97
C PHE A 38 4.02 -7.61 0.34
N SER A 39 4.96 -7.01 1.07
CA SER A 39 5.86 -5.96 0.58
C SER A 39 6.60 -6.37 -0.69
N LYS A 40 7.25 -7.54 -0.70
CA LYS A 40 7.98 -8.04 -1.88
C LYS A 40 7.04 -8.24 -3.07
N LEU A 41 5.85 -8.78 -2.81
CA LEU A 41 4.83 -9.02 -3.82
C LEU A 41 4.38 -7.71 -4.48
N VAL A 42 4.09 -6.69 -3.67
CA VAL A 42 3.69 -5.36 -4.16
C VAL A 42 4.83 -4.68 -4.91
N ASN A 43 6.07 -4.76 -4.42
CA ASN A 43 7.23 -4.18 -5.11
C ASN A 43 7.44 -4.80 -6.50
N ASP A 44 7.27 -6.12 -6.65
CA ASP A 44 7.34 -6.79 -7.96
C ASP A 44 6.17 -6.41 -8.88
N CYS A 45 4.99 -6.15 -8.32
CA CYS A 45 3.86 -5.62 -9.08
C CYS A 45 4.16 -4.20 -9.60
N ILE A 46 4.74 -3.34 -8.77
CA ILE A 46 5.13 -1.98 -9.15
C ILE A 46 6.16 -2.02 -10.27
N THR A 47 7.20 -2.83 -10.14
CA THR A 47 8.32 -2.88 -11.09
C THR A 47 7.97 -3.56 -12.41
N SER A 48 7.12 -4.58 -12.38
CA SER A 48 6.69 -5.29 -13.60
C SER A 48 5.66 -4.53 -14.43
N SER A 49 4.98 -3.53 -13.87
CA SER A 49 4.03 -2.70 -14.60
C SER A 49 4.73 -1.59 -15.38
N GLU A 50 4.29 -1.26 -16.60
CA GLU A 50 4.79 -0.10 -17.34
C GLU A 50 4.01 1.19 -17.03
N TYR A 51 2.88 1.07 -16.31
CA TYR A 51 1.96 2.18 -16.04
C TYR A 51 2.41 3.03 -14.85
N GLU A 52 2.05 4.31 -14.86
CA GLU A 52 2.36 5.22 -13.74
C GLU A 52 1.36 5.09 -12.60
N GLU A 53 0.09 4.84 -12.90
CA GLU A 53 -0.97 4.65 -11.91
C GLU A 53 -1.14 3.15 -11.66
N ILE A 54 -0.88 2.72 -10.43
CA ILE A 54 -0.97 1.32 -10.03
C ILE A 54 -2.10 1.19 -9.01
N ILE A 55 -2.95 0.19 -9.21
CA ILE A 55 -3.98 -0.21 -8.24
C ILE A 55 -3.70 -1.66 -7.86
N ILE A 56 -3.48 -1.92 -6.57
CA ILE A 56 -3.33 -3.25 -6.02
C ILE A 56 -4.68 -3.71 -5.49
N CYS A 57 -5.09 -4.90 -5.90
CA CYS A 57 -6.31 -5.57 -5.45
C CYS A 57 -5.95 -6.93 -4.90
N ASN A 58 -6.21 -7.22 -3.63
CA ASN A 58 -6.00 -8.58 -3.13
C ASN A 58 -7.15 -9.52 -3.55
N ASP A 59 -6.97 -10.82 -3.35
CA ASP A 59 -7.94 -11.86 -3.70
C ASP A 59 -9.29 -11.79 -2.95
N LYS A 60 -9.36 -11.05 -1.84
CA LYS A 60 -10.57 -10.92 -1.01
C LYS A 60 -11.40 -9.70 -1.37
N ALA A 61 -10.82 -8.70 -2.02
CA ALA A 61 -11.53 -7.49 -2.42
C ALA A 61 -12.55 -7.80 -3.54
N ARG A 62 -13.71 -7.16 -3.47
CA ARG A 62 -14.77 -7.22 -4.49
C ARG A 62 -15.07 -5.81 -4.98
N PRO A 63 -14.13 -5.18 -5.72
CA PRO A 63 -14.31 -3.81 -6.19
C PRO A 63 -15.36 -3.73 -7.30
N THR A 64 -15.77 -2.50 -7.64
CA THR A 64 -16.56 -2.22 -8.84
C THR A 64 -15.77 -1.33 -9.79
N HIS A 65 -16.23 -1.16 -11.03
CA HIS A 65 -15.65 -0.19 -11.96
C HIS A 65 -15.66 1.23 -11.37
N LYS A 66 -16.73 1.61 -10.65
CA LYS A 66 -16.83 2.90 -9.95
C LYS A 66 -15.76 3.05 -8.88
N SER A 67 -15.39 1.97 -8.20
CA SER A 67 -14.31 1.98 -7.20
C SER A 67 -12.96 2.29 -7.85
N VAL A 68 -12.67 1.72 -9.03
CA VAL A 68 -11.47 2.02 -9.81
C VAL A 68 -11.49 3.48 -10.31
N GLU A 69 -12.62 3.92 -10.88
CA GLU A 69 -12.80 5.30 -11.34
C GLU A 69 -12.59 6.31 -10.21
N LYS A 70 -13.09 6.03 -9.01
CA LYS A 70 -12.87 6.89 -7.83
C LYS A 70 -11.40 6.99 -7.46
N ILE A 71 -10.68 5.86 -7.39
CA ILE A 71 -9.23 5.88 -7.14
C ILE A 71 -8.53 6.75 -8.18
N LEU A 72 -8.78 6.51 -9.47
CA LEU A 72 -8.13 7.26 -10.55
C LEU A 72 -8.43 8.76 -10.50
N ALA A 73 -9.69 9.14 -10.22
CA ALA A 73 -10.08 10.53 -10.06
C ALA A 73 -9.33 11.20 -8.89
N MET A 74 -9.24 10.54 -7.74
CA MET A 74 -8.53 11.07 -6.57
C MET A 74 -7.01 11.15 -6.80
N LEU A 75 -6.42 10.17 -7.47
CA LEU A 75 -5.00 10.23 -7.87
C LEU A 75 -4.74 11.37 -8.85
N LYS A 76 -5.69 11.67 -9.74
CA LYS A 76 -5.61 12.84 -10.63
C LYS A 76 -5.65 14.15 -9.85
N ASP A 77 -6.44 14.23 -8.78
CA ASP A 77 -6.54 15.39 -7.90
C ASP A 77 -5.30 15.59 -6.99
N GLY A 78 -4.36 14.65 -7.01
CA GLY A 78 -3.10 14.74 -6.27
C GLY A 78 -3.08 14.00 -4.93
N TRP A 79 -4.03 13.11 -4.67
CA TRP A 79 -3.94 12.21 -3.51
C TRP A 79 -2.71 11.31 -3.60
N GLY A 80 -2.02 11.10 -2.47
CA GLY A 80 -0.84 10.23 -2.40
C GLY A 80 -1.20 8.76 -2.55
N LEU A 81 -1.93 8.24 -1.57
CA LEU A 81 -2.44 6.87 -1.53
C LEU A 81 -3.96 6.89 -1.33
N VAL A 82 -4.69 6.11 -2.13
CA VAL A 82 -6.15 5.99 -2.03
C VAL A 82 -6.51 4.52 -1.81
N ALA A 83 -6.98 4.20 -0.61
CA ALA A 83 -7.37 2.87 -0.16
C ALA A 83 -8.89 2.82 0.10
N LEU A 84 -9.62 2.12 -0.77
CA LEU A 84 -11.07 1.93 -0.58
C LEU A 84 -11.40 0.66 0.22
N TYR A 85 -10.37 -0.13 0.56
CA TYR A 85 -10.42 -1.15 1.60
C TYR A 85 -9.03 -1.36 2.19
N ARG A 86 -8.54 -0.40 2.98
CA ARG A 86 -7.17 -0.44 3.57
C ARG A 86 -6.12 -0.86 2.50
N PHE A 87 -5.13 -1.68 2.86
CA PHE A 87 -4.19 -2.29 1.92
C PHE A 87 -4.74 -3.54 1.19
N GLY A 88 -6.06 -3.77 1.25
CA GLY A 88 -6.74 -4.82 0.47
C GLY A 88 -7.15 -4.36 -0.93
N PHE A 89 -7.47 -3.07 -1.10
CA PHE A 89 -7.72 -2.46 -2.40
C PHE A 89 -7.32 -0.98 -2.38
N PHE A 90 -6.20 -0.66 -3.02
CA PHE A 90 -5.59 0.66 -2.97
C PHE A 90 -4.86 1.02 -4.25
N GLY A 91 -4.73 2.31 -4.53
CA GLY A 91 -3.94 2.82 -5.65
C GLY A 91 -3.11 4.04 -5.33
N PHE A 92 -2.07 4.22 -6.14
CA PHE A 92 -1.09 5.30 -6.04
C PHE A 92 -0.43 5.54 -7.40
N LYS A 93 0.26 6.67 -7.54
CA LYS A 93 1.18 6.90 -8.66
C LYS A 93 2.57 6.43 -8.27
N LYS A 94 3.33 5.82 -9.18
CA LYS A 94 4.72 5.39 -8.92
C LYS A 94 5.61 6.52 -8.41
N ASP A 95 5.29 7.76 -8.73
CA ASP A 95 5.98 8.92 -8.17
C ASP A 95 5.95 9.00 -6.64
N LEU A 96 4.91 8.43 -6.01
CA LEU A 96 4.89 8.24 -4.56
C LEU A 96 6.05 7.36 -4.11
N ILE A 97 6.24 6.21 -4.77
CA ILE A 97 7.30 5.25 -4.45
C ILE A 97 8.67 5.87 -4.67
N ARG A 98 8.84 6.66 -5.73
CA ARG A 98 10.09 7.42 -5.95
C ARG A 98 10.37 8.44 -4.85
N LYS A 99 9.33 8.96 -4.18
CA LYS A 99 9.44 9.98 -3.13
C LYS A 99 9.64 9.41 -1.72
N ILE A 100 8.98 8.30 -1.38
CA ILE A 100 9.01 7.73 -0.01
C ILE A 100 9.70 6.36 0.09
N GLY A 101 10.13 5.79 -1.04
CA GLY A 101 10.69 4.45 -1.15
C GLY A 101 9.64 3.35 -1.33
N PHE A 102 10.11 2.16 -1.73
CA PHE A 102 9.30 0.95 -1.89
C PHE A 102 8.68 0.47 -0.57
N PHE A 103 7.84 -0.55 -0.63
CA PHE A 103 7.41 -1.26 0.56
C PHE A 103 8.61 -1.97 1.19
N ASP A 104 8.76 -1.88 2.51
CA ASP A 104 9.90 -2.46 3.21
C ASP A 104 9.75 -4.00 3.25
N GLU A 105 10.58 -4.68 2.47
CA GLU A 105 10.57 -6.14 2.31
C GLU A 105 11.04 -6.88 3.56
N ARG A 106 11.60 -6.17 4.56
CA ARG A 106 12.01 -6.74 5.85
C ARG A 106 10.81 -7.11 6.74
N PHE A 107 9.59 -6.70 6.38
CA PHE A 107 8.32 -7.19 6.97
C PHE A 107 7.98 -8.61 6.49
N ILE A 108 8.86 -9.57 6.80
CA ILE A 108 8.74 -10.98 6.40
C ILE A 108 7.53 -11.63 7.04
N GLY A 109 6.79 -12.40 6.25
CA GLY A 109 5.58 -13.10 6.69
C GLY A 109 4.33 -12.22 6.75
N GLY A 110 4.43 -10.92 6.43
CA GLY A 110 3.35 -9.93 6.47
C GLY A 110 3.16 -9.27 7.84
N GLY A 111 2.20 -8.33 7.93
CA GLY A 111 1.90 -7.57 9.14
C GLY A 111 2.82 -6.35 9.35
N TYR A 112 2.27 -5.26 9.88
CA TYR A 112 2.95 -3.99 10.18
C TYR A 112 3.52 -3.21 8.97
N GLU A 113 3.56 -3.78 7.76
CA GLU A 113 4.03 -3.12 6.55
C GLU A 113 3.11 -1.95 6.13
N ASP A 114 1.81 -2.10 6.36
CA ASP A 114 0.81 -1.05 6.16
C ASP A 114 1.03 0.13 7.12
N ASN A 115 1.26 -0.16 8.40
CA ASN A 115 1.54 0.82 9.44
C ASN A 115 2.83 1.59 9.15
N ASP A 116 3.88 0.89 8.69
CA ASP A 116 5.13 1.51 8.25
C ASP A 116 4.89 2.47 7.08
N PHE A 117 4.18 2.00 6.04
CA PHE A 117 3.91 2.79 4.86
C PHE A 117 3.12 4.06 5.19
N ILE A 118 2.10 3.97 6.04
CA ILE A 118 1.29 5.13 6.47
C ILE A 118 2.13 6.13 7.28
N ARG A 119 3.05 5.66 8.14
CA ARG A 119 3.97 6.56 8.86
C ARG A 119 4.89 7.31 7.92
N ARG A 120 5.38 6.66 6.86
CA ARG A 120 6.20 7.30 5.82
C ARG A 120 5.42 8.32 5.00
N LEU A 121 4.14 8.06 4.71
CA LEU A 121 3.26 9.07 4.12
C LEU A 121 3.18 10.31 5.02
N LYS A 122 3.04 10.13 6.33
CA LYS A 122 3.01 11.25 7.26
C LYS A 122 4.35 11.98 7.36
N GLU A 123 5.45 11.25 7.46
CA GLU A 123 6.81 11.82 7.52
C GLU A 123 7.11 12.68 6.27
N ALA A 124 6.60 12.28 5.10
CA ALA A 124 6.75 13.01 3.85
C ALA A 124 5.68 14.11 3.59
N ASP A 125 4.75 14.34 4.53
CA ASP A 125 3.59 15.22 4.38
C ASP A 125 2.72 14.93 3.14
N ILE A 126 2.37 13.65 2.93
CA ILE A 126 1.61 13.16 1.77
C ILE A 126 0.27 12.55 2.21
N SER A 127 -0.82 12.90 1.55
CA SER A 127 -2.16 12.45 1.92
C SER A 127 -2.42 10.95 1.75
N TYR A 128 -3.24 10.43 2.65
CA TYR A 128 -3.79 9.08 2.64
C TYR A 128 -5.31 9.14 2.73
N TYR A 129 -6.01 8.53 1.78
CA TYR A 129 -7.44 8.28 1.88
C TYR A 129 -7.67 6.83 2.27
N GLU A 130 -8.29 6.60 3.43
CA GLU A 130 -8.59 5.28 3.96
C GLU A 130 -10.09 5.12 4.20
N SER A 131 -10.70 4.12 3.57
CA SER A 131 -12.07 3.69 3.83
C SER A 131 -12.22 2.17 3.71
N GLU A 132 -13.41 1.68 4.05
CA GLU A 132 -13.88 0.29 3.88
C GLU A 132 -15.21 0.31 3.13
N GLU A 133 -15.19 0.84 1.91
CA GLU A 133 -16.42 1.14 1.14
C GLU A 133 -16.72 0.13 0.03
N ILE A 134 -15.84 -0.84 -0.20
CA ILE A 134 -16.10 -1.97 -1.11
C ILE A 134 -16.39 -3.24 -0.32
N ASP A 135 -17.06 -4.18 -0.99
CA ASP A 135 -17.26 -5.52 -0.45
C ASP A 135 -15.93 -6.24 -0.30
N TYR A 136 -15.82 -7.03 0.77
CA TYR A 136 -14.61 -7.76 1.10
C TYR A 136 -14.93 -9.10 1.73
N ILE A 137 -14.29 -10.15 1.24
CA ILE A 137 -14.47 -11.48 1.79
C ILE A 137 -13.64 -11.64 3.06
N TYR A 138 -14.32 -11.90 4.17
CA TYR A 138 -13.71 -12.19 5.45
C TYR A 138 -13.17 -13.63 5.49
N LEU A 139 -11.90 -13.77 5.12
CA LEU A 139 -11.12 -15.00 5.28
C LEU A 139 -9.88 -14.73 6.15
N PRO A 140 -9.37 -15.75 6.87
CA PRO A 140 -8.09 -15.66 7.55
C PRO A 140 -6.98 -15.17 6.61
N THR A 141 -5.99 -14.50 7.20
CA THR A 141 -4.76 -14.17 6.50
C THR A 141 -4.08 -15.46 5.98
N SER A 142 -3.53 -15.40 4.78
CA SER A 142 -2.64 -16.43 4.24
C SER A 142 -1.16 -16.12 4.52
N TRP A 143 -0.89 -14.94 5.08
CA TRP A 143 0.43 -14.51 5.51
C TRP A 143 0.68 -15.01 6.94
N TYR A 144 1.75 -15.76 7.14
CA TYR A 144 2.06 -16.46 8.40
C TYR A 144 2.68 -15.56 9.50
N TYR A 145 2.34 -14.27 9.54
CA TYR A 145 2.92 -13.31 10.49
C TYR A 145 2.62 -13.64 11.95
N GLU A 146 1.53 -14.34 12.25
CA GLU A 146 1.20 -14.73 13.63
C GLU A 146 2.12 -15.83 14.17
N LYS A 147 2.78 -16.57 13.27
CA LYS A 147 3.68 -17.66 13.67
C LYS A 147 5.08 -17.19 14.01
N ASN A 148 5.48 -15.99 13.58
CA ASN A 148 6.78 -15.43 13.93
C ASN A 148 6.68 -13.91 14.18
N ASN A 149 7.31 -13.42 15.25
CA ASN A 149 7.30 -11.99 15.58
C ASN A 149 8.21 -11.15 14.68
N THR A 150 8.60 -11.62 13.48
CA THR A 150 9.65 -10.99 12.66
C THR A 150 9.25 -9.59 12.22
N ALA A 151 8.10 -9.46 11.58
CA ALA A 151 7.56 -8.19 11.10
C ALA A 151 7.30 -7.21 12.24
N ARG A 152 6.74 -7.69 13.35
CA ARG A 152 6.53 -6.91 14.58
C ARG A 152 7.84 -6.41 15.17
N ASN A 153 8.84 -7.28 15.33
CA ASN A 153 10.14 -6.92 15.88
C ASN A 153 10.85 -5.92 14.97
N HIS A 154 10.75 -6.08 13.64
CA HIS A 154 11.26 -5.10 12.68
C HIS A 154 10.56 -3.75 12.85
N PHE A 155 9.23 -3.72 12.96
CA PHE A 155 8.46 -2.50 13.18
C PHE A 155 8.95 -1.71 14.38
N PHE A 156 9.06 -2.35 15.55
CA PHE A 156 9.48 -1.70 16.80
C PHE A 156 10.99 -1.40 16.86
N ARG A 157 11.80 -2.02 16.00
CA ARG A 157 13.20 -1.61 15.78
C ARG A 157 13.28 -0.38 14.88
N LYS A 158 12.41 -0.27 13.87
CA LYS A 158 12.38 0.83 12.92
C LYS A 158 11.71 2.08 13.48
N TRP A 159 10.69 1.92 14.30
CA TRP A 159 9.89 3.03 14.83
C TRP A 159 9.88 3.04 16.34
N LYS A 160 10.27 4.18 16.92
CA LYS A 160 10.15 4.46 18.35
C LYS A 160 9.03 5.45 18.58
N GLU A 161 8.20 5.19 19.58
CA GLU A 161 7.11 6.08 19.97
C GLU A 161 7.31 6.55 21.41
N GLU A 162 7.30 7.87 21.61
CA GLU A 162 7.48 8.51 22.90
C GLU A 162 6.42 9.62 23.04
N GLY A 163 5.33 9.31 23.75
CA GLY A 163 4.18 10.21 23.82
C GLY A 163 3.54 10.40 22.45
N ASN A 164 3.51 11.65 21.96
CA ASN A 164 3.02 11.99 20.62
C ASN A 164 4.14 12.05 19.57
N VAL A 165 5.39 11.75 19.91
CA VAL A 165 6.51 11.76 18.95
C VAL A 165 6.74 10.36 18.42
N THR A 166 6.89 10.23 17.11
CA THR A 166 7.33 9.01 16.43
C THR A 166 8.61 9.27 15.67
N THR A 167 9.64 8.53 16.04
CA THR A 167 10.97 8.67 15.46
C THR A 167 11.31 7.44 14.64
N ARG A 168 11.68 7.63 13.37
CA ARG A 168 12.28 6.58 12.54
C ARG A 168 13.73 6.37 12.96
N LEU A 169 14.02 5.17 13.47
CA LEU A 169 15.35 4.74 13.91
C LEU A 169 16.15 4.01 12.83
N LEU A 170 15.48 3.43 11.84
CA LEU A 170 16.12 2.72 10.73
C LEU A 170 15.71 3.36 9.40
N ALA A 171 16.70 3.66 8.56
CA ALA A 171 16.46 4.16 7.22
C ALA A 171 15.71 3.14 6.34
N GLU A 172 15.13 3.64 5.25
CA GLU A 172 14.62 2.78 4.19
C GLU A 172 15.77 1.99 3.56
N GLU A 173 15.45 0.76 3.17
CA GLU A 173 16.37 -0.07 2.41
C GLU A 173 16.42 0.43 0.96
N ASP A 174 17.62 0.52 0.39
CA ASP A 174 17.82 0.85 -1.02
C ASP A 174 17.63 -0.40 -1.89
N TYR A 175 16.37 -0.70 -2.21
CA TYR A 175 16.04 -1.74 -3.17
C TYR A 175 16.41 -1.27 -4.58
N LYS A 176 17.24 -2.06 -5.28
CA LYS A 176 17.75 -1.78 -6.64
C LYS A 176 16.70 -1.96 -7.75
N TYR A 177 15.48 -1.55 -7.49
CA TYR A 177 14.39 -1.54 -8.46
C TYR A 177 14.42 -0.22 -9.25
N ASP A 178 14.37 -0.32 -10.57
CA ASP A 178 14.26 0.85 -11.44
C ASP A 178 12.80 1.03 -11.89
N ILE A 179 12.21 2.17 -11.52
CA ILE A 179 10.87 2.60 -11.96
C ILE A 179 10.92 3.94 -12.67
N GLY A 180 12.10 4.33 -13.17
CA GLY A 180 12.38 5.60 -13.83
C GLY A 180 12.54 6.79 -12.86
N PRO A 181 12.84 7.98 -13.39
CA PRO A 181 13.18 9.16 -12.61
C PRO A 181 11.96 9.77 -11.88
N LEU A 182 12.23 10.52 -10.81
CA LEU A 182 11.24 11.30 -10.07
C LEU A 182 10.55 12.32 -10.98
N LYS A 183 9.21 12.31 -10.98
CA LYS A 183 8.33 13.19 -11.78
C LYS A 183 7.84 14.42 -10.99
N ASN A 184 8.12 14.51 -9.69
CA ASN A 184 7.81 15.64 -8.82
C ASN A 184 6.33 16.04 -8.82
N ILE A 185 5.45 15.05 -8.66
CA ILE A 185 4.03 15.28 -8.47
C ILE A 185 3.80 16.01 -7.14
N ASN A 186 3.03 17.08 -7.19
CA ASN A 186 2.58 17.80 -6.00
C ASN A 186 1.44 17.01 -5.35
N PHE A 187 1.78 16.27 -4.30
CA PHE A 187 0.79 15.56 -3.50
C PHE A 187 0.06 16.50 -2.54
N ILE A 188 -1.22 16.21 -2.32
CA ILE A 188 -2.00 16.81 -1.23
C ILE A 188 -1.31 16.48 0.09
N LYS A 189 -1.32 17.44 1.03
CA LYS A 189 -0.69 17.31 2.36
C LYS A 189 -1.37 16.27 3.26
N PHE A 190 -0.61 15.70 4.19
CA PHE A 190 -1.11 14.66 5.10
C PHE A 190 -2.26 15.17 5.98
N GLU A 191 -2.30 16.47 6.32
CA GLU A 191 -3.39 17.07 7.10
C GLU A 191 -4.79 16.83 6.50
N LYS A 192 -4.88 16.69 5.16
CA LYS A 192 -6.14 16.46 4.43
C LYS A 192 -6.53 14.98 4.35
N SER A 193 -5.70 14.08 4.88
CA SER A 193 -5.95 12.63 4.88
C SER A 193 -7.33 12.30 5.44
N VAL A 194 -7.91 11.19 4.99
CA VAL A 194 -9.08 10.55 5.60
C VAL A 194 -8.58 9.25 6.20
N LEU A 195 -8.80 9.05 7.50
CA LEU A 195 -8.23 7.94 8.26
C LEU A 195 -9.36 7.20 8.98
N LEU A 196 -9.26 5.87 9.04
CA LEU A 196 -10.17 5.08 9.87
C LEU A 196 -9.89 5.30 11.37
N PRO A 197 -10.86 5.04 12.27
CA PRO A 197 -10.76 5.39 13.70
C PRO A 197 -9.47 4.95 14.39
N TYR A 198 -8.95 3.76 14.06
CA TYR A 198 -7.73 3.22 14.66
C TYR A 198 -6.45 3.94 14.19
N ASN A 199 -6.49 4.63 13.06
CA ASN A 199 -5.40 5.43 12.50
C ASN A 199 -5.52 6.93 12.82
N VAL A 200 -6.65 7.41 13.36
CA VAL A 200 -6.89 8.86 13.59
C VAL A 200 -5.80 9.51 14.44
N ARG A 201 -5.26 8.77 15.42
CA ARG A 201 -4.16 9.25 16.29
C ARG A 201 -2.96 9.75 15.49
N LEU A 202 -2.72 9.18 14.30
CA LEU A 202 -1.60 9.58 13.45
C LEU A 202 -1.64 11.06 13.13
N ARG A 203 -2.80 11.73 13.11
CA ARG A 203 -2.89 13.20 12.87
C ARG A 203 -2.12 14.01 13.89
N GLU A 204 -2.13 13.59 15.15
CA GLU A 204 -1.56 14.32 16.28
C GLU A 204 -0.07 13.97 16.50
N MET A 205 0.39 12.88 15.87
CA MET A 205 1.77 12.44 16.03
C MET A 205 2.75 13.39 15.34
N ILE A 206 3.88 13.65 15.96
CA ILE A 206 4.99 14.42 15.38
C ILE A 206 5.99 13.41 14.83
N MET A 207 6.26 13.48 13.53
CA MET A 207 7.24 12.59 12.88
C MET A 207 8.64 13.18 13.01
N GLN A 208 9.61 12.33 13.33
CA GLN A 208 11.03 12.66 13.36
C GLN A 208 11.84 11.57 12.65
N THR A 209 12.95 11.98 12.07
CA THR A 209 13.97 11.08 11.52
C THR A 209 15.27 11.36 12.25
N LEU A 210 15.98 10.32 12.68
CA LEU A 210 17.35 10.45 13.20
C LEU A 210 18.36 10.62 12.07
#